data_AF-A0A150UEY5-F1
#
_entry.id   AF-A0A150UEY5-F1
#
_cell.length_a   1.000
_cell.length_b   1.000
_cell.length_c   1.000
_cell.angle_alpha   90.00
_cell.angle_beta   90.00
_cell.angle_gamma   90.00
#
_symmetry.space_group_name_H-M   'P 1'
#
loop_
_entity.id
_entity.type
_entity.pdbx_description
1 polymer ?
#
loop_
_entity_poly.entity_id
_entity_poly.type
_entity_poly.pdbx_seq_one_letter_code
_entity_poly.pdbx_strand_id
1 'polypeptide(L)'
;RIRLAGEGEAGVRGGPPGDLYIFLSLAQHQFFQRDGADLHCRVPISMVTAALGGEFEVPTIEKSKAKVKVPAGTQSNRRFRIASKGMPVLRSRQMGDMYVQVVVETPQNLTKKQQELLAEFEKLSSGNTQPESEGFFAKVKDFFGNRAS
;
A
#
# COMPACT_ATOMS: atom_id res chain seq x y z
N ARG A 1 7.24 -4.84 -24.87
CA ARG A 1 7.32 -4.81 -26.35
C ARG A 1 7.07 -6.22 -26.86
N ILE A 2 6.15 -6.38 -27.80
CA ILE A 2 5.93 -7.64 -28.52
C ILE A 2 6.33 -7.37 -29.97
N ARG A 3 7.13 -8.27 -30.55
CA ARG A 3 7.53 -8.23 -31.97
C ARG A 3 6.79 -9.35 -32.68
N LEU A 4 6.07 -9.00 -33.73
CA LEU A 4 5.47 -9.95 -34.66
C LEU A 4 6.26 -9.87 -35.96
N ALA A 5 7.00 -10.94 -36.25
CA ALA A 5 7.89 -10.98 -37.40
C ALA A 5 7.10 -11.12 -38.70
N GLY A 6 7.38 -10.27 -39.70
CA GLY A 6 6.70 -10.32 -40.99
C GLY A 6 5.25 -9.80 -41.00
N GLU A 7 4.77 -9.24 -39.89
CA GLU A 7 3.44 -8.62 -39.76
C GLU A 7 3.49 -7.09 -39.90
N GLY A 8 4.64 -6.53 -40.28
CA GLY A 8 4.81 -5.12 -40.56
C GLY A 8 4.40 -4.74 -41.98
N GLU A 9 4.72 -3.51 -42.39
CA GLU A 9 4.36 -3.02 -43.72
C GLU A 9 4.96 -3.88 -44.84
N ALA A 10 4.22 -4.00 -45.94
CA ALA A 10 4.64 -4.77 -47.11
C ALA A 10 5.98 -4.25 -47.68
N GLY A 11 6.88 -5.16 -48.00
CA GLY A 11 8.18 -4.82 -48.55
C GLY A 11 8.08 -4.27 -49.97
N VAL A 12 8.94 -3.30 -50.30
CA VAL A 12 9.01 -2.71 -51.64
C VAL A 12 9.47 -3.77 -52.66
N ARG A 13 8.83 -3.81 -53.85
CA ARG A 13 9.19 -4.69 -54.98
C ARG A 13 9.23 -6.20 -54.63
N GLY A 14 8.28 -6.67 -53.83
CA GLY A 14 8.20 -8.10 -53.47
C GLY A 14 9.18 -8.52 -52.38
N GLY A 15 9.82 -7.55 -51.70
CA GLY A 15 10.59 -7.81 -50.49
C GLY A 15 9.70 -8.32 -49.35
N PRO A 16 10.27 -9.04 -48.36
CA PRO A 16 9.52 -9.52 -47.22
C PRO A 16 8.94 -8.34 -46.42
N PRO A 17 7.74 -8.51 -45.84
CA PRO A 17 7.16 -7.50 -44.95
C PRO A 17 8.05 -7.24 -43.74
N GLY A 18 7.96 -6.02 -43.20
CA GLY A 18 8.66 -5.62 -41.99
C GLY A 18 8.10 -6.30 -40.73
N ASP A 19 8.47 -5.79 -39.55
CA ASP A 19 7.95 -6.29 -38.28
C ASP A 19 6.97 -5.31 -37.63
N LEU A 20 5.93 -5.85 -36.99
CA LEU A 20 5.02 -5.08 -36.17
C LEU A 20 5.51 -5.07 -34.71
N TYR A 21 5.70 -3.87 -34.16
CA TYR A 21 6.03 -3.67 -32.76
C TYR A 21 4.80 -3.19 -31.98
N ILE A 22 4.37 -3.99 -31.02
CA ILE A 22 3.28 -3.64 -30.11
C ILE A 22 3.87 -3.16 -28.78
N PHE A 23 3.53 -1.94 -28.41
CA PHE A 23 3.79 -1.35 -27.11
C PHE A 23 2.53 -1.44 -26.27
N LEU A 24 2.63 -2.11 -25.12
CA LEU A 24 1.52 -2.20 -24.17
C LEU A 24 1.71 -1.10 -23.12
N SER A 25 0.70 -0.25 -22.98
CA SER A 25 0.57 0.69 -21.85
C SER A 25 -0.47 0.16 -20.88
N LEU A 26 -0.15 0.13 -19.59
CA LEU A 26 -1.11 -0.26 -18.55
C LEU A 26 -1.91 0.97 -18.12
N ALA A 27 -3.24 0.86 -18.16
CA ALA A 27 -4.10 1.83 -17.53
C ALA A 27 -3.91 1.78 -16.01
N GLN A 28 -3.92 2.94 -15.35
CA GLN A 28 -3.87 2.99 -13.89
C GLN A 28 -5.14 2.36 -13.31
N HIS A 29 -4.97 1.46 -12.35
CA HIS A 29 -6.08 0.86 -11.62
C HIS A 29 -6.30 1.64 -10.32
N GLN A 30 -7.57 1.82 -9.91
CA GLN A 30 -7.92 2.63 -8.73
C GLN A 30 -7.34 2.08 -7.42
N PHE A 31 -7.20 0.76 -7.32
CA PHE A 31 -6.77 0.09 -6.08
C PHE A 31 -5.38 -0.53 -6.13
N PHE A 32 -4.86 -0.82 -7.32
CA PHE A 32 -3.65 -1.61 -7.49
C PHE A 32 -2.61 -0.85 -8.29
N GLN A 33 -1.41 -0.78 -7.75
CA GLN A 33 -0.23 -0.36 -8.46
C GLN A 33 0.65 -1.58 -8.70
N ARG A 34 0.99 -1.83 -9.97
CA ARG A 34 1.86 -2.93 -10.36
C ARG A 34 3.31 -2.46 -10.41
N ASP A 35 4.19 -3.19 -9.75
CA ASP A 35 5.65 -3.06 -9.88
C ASP A 35 6.24 -4.43 -10.27
N GLY A 36 6.65 -4.57 -11.53
CA GLY A 36 7.11 -5.84 -12.08
C GLY A 36 6.05 -6.95 -11.97
N ALA A 37 6.31 -7.95 -11.13
CA ALA A 37 5.39 -9.03 -10.82
C ALA A 37 4.57 -8.78 -9.53
N ASP A 38 4.92 -7.77 -8.75
CA ASP A 38 4.27 -7.50 -7.47
C ASP A 38 3.12 -6.50 -7.62
N LEU A 39 2.15 -6.60 -6.72
CA LEU A 39 1.03 -5.69 -6.62
C LEU A 39 1.06 -4.93 -5.30
N HIS A 40 0.76 -3.64 -5.34
CA HIS A 40 0.67 -2.79 -4.18
C HIS A 40 -0.73 -2.21 -4.09
N CYS A 41 -1.30 -2.21 -2.89
CA CYS A 41 -2.55 -1.50 -2.63
C CYS A 41 -2.48 -0.77 -1.29
N ARG A 42 -3.25 0.32 -1.18
CA ARG A 42 -3.43 1.04 0.08
C ARG A 42 -4.81 0.74 0.63
N VAL A 43 -4.88 0.38 1.90
CA VAL A 43 -6.13 0.02 2.57
C VAL A 43 -6.28 0.87 3.84
N PRO A 44 -7.33 1.71 3.94
CA PRO A 44 -7.64 2.39 5.18
C PRO A 44 -8.13 1.38 6.23
N ILE A 45 -7.65 1.51 7.46
CA ILE A 45 -8.12 0.74 8.61
C ILE A 45 -8.50 1.68 9.74
N SER A 46 -9.48 1.28 10.55
CA SER A 46 -9.89 2.08 11.70
C SER A 46 -8.75 2.22 12.72
N MET A 47 -8.68 3.37 13.39
CA MET A 47 -7.78 3.59 14.52
C MET A 47 -7.91 2.50 15.60
N VAL A 48 -9.13 2.02 15.86
CA VAL A 48 -9.38 0.97 16.87
C VAL A 48 -8.74 -0.37 16.44
N THR A 49 -8.91 -0.77 15.18
CA THR A 49 -8.26 -1.99 14.64
C THR A 49 -6.74 -1.87 14.65
N ALA A 50 -6.21 -0.68 14.35
CA ALA A 50 -4.77 -0.45 14.41
C ALA A 50 -4.22 -0.56 15.84
N ALA A 51 -4.93 0.02 16.82
CA ALA A 51 -4.54 0.01 18.22
C ALA A 51 -4.69 -1.37 18.87
N LEU A 52 -5.85 -2.01 18.72
CA LEU A 52 -6.20 -3.25 19.42
C LEU A 52 -5.89 -4.53 18.62
N GLY A 53 -5.54 -4.37 17.34
CA GLY A 53 -5.40 -5.47 16.41
C GLY A 53 -6.74 -5.95 15.85
N GLY A 54 -6.67 -6.95 14.96
CA GLY A 54 -7.83 -7.52 14.32
C GLY A 54 -7.50 -8.10 12.95
N GLU A 55 -8.45 -8.01 12.04
CA GLU A 55 -8.29 -8.50 10.67
C GLU A 55 -9.21 -7.71 9.73
N PHE A 56 -8.84 -7.66 8.45
CA PHE A 56 -9.67 -7.11 7.38
C PHE A 56 -9.50 -7.95 6.11
N GLU A 57 -10.39 -7.75 5.15
CA GLU A 57 -10.32 -8.37 3.83
C GLU A 57 -9.88 -7.36 2.79
N VAL A 58 -9.00 -7.78 1.88
CA VAL A 58 -8.57 -6.99 0.74
C VAL A 58 -8.93 -7.72 -0.56
N PRO A 59 -9.45 -7.03 -1.59
CA PRO A 59 -9.64 -7.64 -2.89
C PRO A 59 -8.29 -8.02 -3.51
N THR A 60 -8.27 -9.08 -4.29
CA THR A 60 -7.11 -9.50 -5.10
C THR A 60 -7.41 -9.28 -6.58
N ILE A 61 -6.37 -9.32 -7.41
CA ILE A 61 -6.52 -9.19 -8.87
C ILE A 61 -7.37 -10.32 -9.49
N GLU A 62 -7.42 -11.48 -8.83
CA GLU A 62 -8.22 -12.65 -9.23
C GLU A 62 -9.70 -12.52 -8.84
N LYS A 63 -10.15 -11.35 -8.37
CA LYS A 63 -11.51 -11.10 -7.85
C LYS A 63 -11.89 -11.96 -6.63
N SER A 64 -10.91 -12.58 -5.98
CA SER A 64 -11.06 -13.21 -4.66
C SER A 64 -10.68 -12.23 -3.55
N LYS A 65 -11.03 -12.54 -2.31
CA LYS A 65 -10.61 -11.76 -1.14
C LYS A 65 -9.52 -12.48 -0.37
N ALA A 66 -8.56 -11.73 0.14
CA ALA A 66 -7.54 -12.21 1.04
C ALA A 66 -7.71 -11.59 2.42
N LYS A 67 -7.63 -12.42 3.47
CA LYS A 67 -7.70 -11.96 4.85
C LYS A 67 -6.32 -11.52 5.33
N VAL A 68 -6.23 -10.33 5.92
CA VAL A 68 -4.99 -9.76 6.46
C VAL A 68 -5.16 -9.59 7.96
N LYS A 69 -4.26 -10.19 8.74
CA LYS A 69 -4.19 -10.01 10.19
C LYS A 69 -3.44 -8.73 10.52
N VAL A 70 -4.02 -7.92 11.41
CA VAL A 70 -3.45 -6.68 11.92
C VAL A 70 -3.01 -6.91 13.36
N PRO A 71 -1.71 -6.90 13.66
CA PRO A 71 -1.22 -6.92 15.03
C PRO A 71 -1.66 -5.66 15.79
N ALA A 72 -1.82 -5.78 17.11
CA ALA A 72 -2.04 -4.62 17.98
C ALA A 72 -0.86 -3.64 17.89
N GLY A 73 -1.16 -2.34 17.98
CA GLY A 73 -0.17 -1.28 17.83
C GLY A 73 0.37 -1.10 16.40
N THR A 74 -0.36 -1.56 15.38
CA THR A 74 0.05 -1.38 13.97
C THR A 74 0.05 0.11 13.61
N GLN A 75 1.23 0.61 13.22
CA GLN A 75 1.39 1.99 12.76
C GLN A 75 0.96 2.18 11.31
N SER A 76 0.60 3.42 10.96
CA SER A 76 0.28 3.76 9.57
C SER A 76 1.48 3.53 8.65
N ASN A 77 1.21 3.22 7.39
CA ASN A 77 2.17 2.85 6.35
C ASN A 77 2.87 1.50 6.56
N ARG A 78 2.54 0.74 7.61
CA ARG A 78 2.96 -0.66 7.73
C ARG A 78 2.49 -1.45 6.51
N ARG A 79 3.39 -2.32 6.00
CA ARG A 79 3.11 -3.18 4.84
C ARG A 79 2.98 -4.63 5.28
N PHE A 80 1.92 -5.27 4.81
CA PHE A 80 1.70 -6.71 4.96
C PHE A 80 1.90 -7.39 3.61
N ARG A 81 2.67 -8.47 3.59
CA ARG A 81 2.89 -9.27 2.39
C ARG A 81 1.90 -10.43 2.35
N ILE A 82 1.22 -10.59 1.23
CA ILE A 82 0.39 -11.74 0.91
C ILE A 82 1.10 -12.50 -0.21
N ALA A 83 1.64 -13.67 0.13
CA ALA A 83 2.46 -14.45 -0.77
C ALA A 83 1.67 -14.94 -1.99
N SER A 84 2.28 -14.90 -3.17
CA SER A 84 1.72 -15.45 -4.42
C SER A 84 0.38 -14.82 -4.84
N LYS A 85 0.11 -13.58 -4.44
CA LYS A 85 -1.10 -12.81 -4.80
C LYS A 85 -0.82 -11.61 -5.71
N GLY A 86 0.38 -11.54 -6.28
CA GLY A 86 0.76 -10.59 -7.32
C GLY A 86 0.39 -11.07 -8.74
N MET A 87 1.16 -10.62 -9.72
CA MET A 87 1.02 -10.98 -11.14
C MET A 87 1.84 -12.22 -11.51
N PRO A 88 1.45 -12.95 -12.58
CA PRO A 88 2.27 -14.02 -13.13
C PRO A 88 3.64 -13.51 -13.59
N VAL A 89 4.70 -14.25 -13.28
CA VAL A 89 6.05 -13.98 -13.77
C VAL A 89 6.19 -14.56 -15.18
N LEU A 90 6.65 -13.75 -16.13
CA LEU A 90 6.78 -14.17 -17.53
C LEU A 90 7.73 -15.37 -17.66
N ARG A 91 7.30 -16.42 -18.37
CA ARG A 91 8.06 -17.68 -18.58
C ARG A 91 8.39 -18.43 -17.28
N SER A 92 7.62 -18.23 -16.20
CA SER A 92 7.75 -18.98 -14.96
C SER A 92 6.37 -19.46 -14.48
N ARG A 93 6.37 -20.50 -13.63
CA ARG A 93 5.16 -20.91 -12.89
C ARG A 93 4.93 -20.07 -11.62
N GLN A 94 5.87 -19.18 -11.30
CA GLN A 94 5.80 -18.33 -10.12
C GLN A 94 4.85 -17.15 -10.31
N MET A 95 4.27 -16.73 -9.20
CA MET A 95 3.50 -15.49 -9.05
C MET A 95 4.33 -14.53 -8.20
N GLY A 96 4.20 -13.23 -8.47
CA GLY A 96 4.68 -12.22 -7.54
C GLY A 96 3.80 -12.15 -6.29
N ASP A 97 4.13 -11.23 -5.40
CA ASP A 97 3.43 -11.02 -4.14
C ASP A 97 2.53 -9.78 -4.17
N MET A 98 1.62 -9.71 -3.20
CA MET A 98 0.81 -8.53 -2.96
C MET A 98 1.22 -7.86 -1.65
N TYR A 99 1.49 -6.56 -1.70
CA TYR A 99 1.84 -5.74 -0.56
C TYR A 99 0.70 -4.79 -0.23
N VAL A 100 0.12 -5.00 0.95
CA VAL A 100 -0.95 -4.18 1.50
C VAL A 100 -0.35 -3.15 2.44
N GLN A 101 -0.34 -1.88 2.04
CA GLN A 101 0.03 -0.77 2.90
C GLN A 101 -1.21 -0.27 3.64
N VAL A 102 -1.21 -0.36 4.97
CA VAL A 102 -2.33 0.16 5.76
C VAL A 102 -2.19 1.66 6.01
N VAL A 103 -3.30 2.38 5.95
CA VAL A 103 -3.39 3.80 6.34
C VAL A 103 -4.35 3.86 7.52
N VAL A 104 -3.91 4.39 8.66
CA VAL A 104 -4.79 4.49 9.84
C VAL A 104 -5.68 5.70 9.64
N GLU A 105 -6.98 5.47 9.64
CA GLU A 105 -7.97 6.52 9.49
C GLU A 105 -8.24 7.18 10.86
N THR A 106 -7.99 8.48 10.94
CA THR A 106 -8.40 9.29 12.09
C THR A 106 -9.92 9.51 12.03
N PRO A 107 -10.67 9.17 13.09
CA PRO A 107 -12.13 9.25 13.04
C PRO A 107 -12.61 10.71 12.92
N GLN A 108 -13.65 10.91 12.11
CA GLN A 108 -14.27 12.22 11.87
C GLN A 108 -15.71 12.23 12.40
N ASN A 109 -16.30 13.42 12.58
CA ASN A 109 -17.71 13.61 12.96
C ASN A 109 -18.11 12.86 14.25
N LEU A 110 -17.26 12.94 15.27
CA LEU A 110 -17.46 12.24 16.55
C LEU A 110 -18.66 12.78 17.34
N THR A 111 -19.46 11.86 17.88
CA THR A 111 -20.48 12.17 18.90
C THR A 111 -19.84 12.63 20.21
N LYS A 112 -20.61 13.31 21.08
CA LYS A 112 -20.14 13.75 22.41
C LYS A 112 -19.52 12.61 23.21
N LYS A 113 -20.20 11.46 23.28
CA LYS A 113 -19.72 10.27 24.00
C LYS A 113 -18.40 9.76 23.44
N GLN A 114 -18.21 9.76 22.12
CA GLN A 114 -16.93 9.32 21.53
C GLN A 114 -15.79 10.29 21.83
N GLN A 115 -16.07 11.61 21.82
CA GLN A 115 -15.07 12.62 22.21
C GLN A 115 -14.66 12.46 23.68
N GLU A 116 -15.62 12.23 24.57
CA GLU A 116 -15.37 11.97 25.99
C GLU A 116 -14.46 10.75 26.19
N LEU A 117 -14.74 9.64 25.51
CA LEU A 117 -13.92 8.43 25.58
C LEU A 117 -12.49 8.63 25.06
N LEU A 118 -12.31 9.40 23.98
CA LEU A 118 -10.97 9.71 23.48
C LEU A 118 -10.21 10.66 24.41
N ALA A 119 -10.89 11.62 25.03
CA ALA A 119 -10.29 12.49 26.03
C ALA A 119 -9.89 11.73 27.30
N GLU A 120 -10.69 10.75 27.72
CA GLU A 120 -10.35 9.86 28.84
C GLU A 120 -9.16 8.95 28.49
N PHE A 121 -9.13 8.38 27.29
CA PHE A 121 -7.99 7.62 26.79
C PHE A 121 -6.70 8.46 26.76
N GLU A 122 -6.78 9.71 26.34
CA GLU A 122 -5.62 10.62 26.32
C GLU A 122 -5.08 10.89 27.72
N LYS A 123 -5.96 11.08 28.72
CA LYS A 123 -5.53 11.25 30.13
C LYS A 123 -4.79 10.03 30.68
N LEU A 124 -5.10 8.84 30.16
CA LEU A 124 -4.44 7.58 30.53
C LEU A 124 -3.21 7.28 29.66
N SER A 125 -2.98 8.07 28.60
CA SER A 125 -1.86 7.86 27.69
C SER A 125 -0.54 8.38 28.29
N SER A 126 0.56 7.80 27.80
CA SER A 126 1.93 8.15 28.22
C SER A 126 2.89 7.93 27.04
N GLY A 127 4.18 8.20 27.24
CA GLY A 127 5.22 7.94 26.24
C GLY A 127 5.34 6.51 25.77
N ASN A 128 4.86 5.57 26.56
CA ASN A 128 4.76 4.17 26.13
C ASN A 128 3.62 3.96 25.14
N THR A 129 2.57 4.76 25.21
CA THR A 129 1.38 4.67 24.35
C THR A 129 1.55 5.47 23.05
N GLN A 130 2.31 6.57 23.09
CA GLN A 130 2.53 7.48 21.94
C GLN A 130 4.01 7.87 21.74
N PRO A 131 4.93 6.89 21.58
CA PRO A 131 6.38 7.14 21.59
C PRO A 131 6.89 8.01 20.43
N GLU A 132 6.27 7.90 19.23
CA GLU A 132 6.68 8.71 18.08
C GLU A 132 6.35 10.20 18.28
N SER A 133 5.18 10.49 18.84
CA SER A 133 4.74 11.87 19.12
C SER A 133 5.67 12.51 20.15
N GLU A 134 5.86 11.86 21.30
CA GLU A 134 6.73 12.38 22.36
C GLU A 134 8.19 12.53 21.88
N GLY A 135 8.71 11.53 21.17
CA GLY A 135 10.07 11.56 20.63
C GLY A 135 10.29 12.67 19.59
N PHE A 136 9.27 12.99 18.78
CA PHE A 136 9.33 14.10 17.83
C PHE A 136 9.41 15.45 18.56
N PHE A 137 8.52 15.71 19.52
CA PHE A 137 8.50 16.98 20.24
C PHE A 137 9.75 17.20 21.10
N ALA A 138 10.30 16.14 21.70
CA ALA A 138 11.58 16.20 22.39
C ALA A 138 12.71 16.67 21.45
N LYS A 139 12.85 16.05 20.27
CA LYS A 139 13.87 16.43 19.27
C LYS A 139 13.71 17.87 18.79
N VAL A 140 12.47 18.33 18.61
CA VAL A 140 12.19 19.71 18.20
C VAL A 140 12.62 20.69 19.29
N LYS A 141 12.31 20.41 20.55
CA LYS A 141 12.72 21.26 21.69
C LYS A 141 14.24 21.35 21.78
N ASP A 142 14.95 20.25 21.62
CA ASP A 142 16.41 20.22 21.64
C ASP A 142 17.02 21.05 20.49
N PHE A 143 16.44 20.94 19.27
CA PHE A 143 16.91 21.67 18.10
C PHE A 143 16.79 23.20 18.25
N PHE A 144 15.68 23.69 18.80
CA PHE A 144 15.48 25.12 19.03
C PHE A 144 16.19 25.63 20.29
N GLY A 145 16.34 24.80 21.32
CA GLY A 145 17.12 25.13 22.51
C GLY A 145 18.61 25.32 22.22
N ASN A 146 19.21 24.47 21.37
CA ASN A 146 20.63 24.58 21.00
C ASN A 146 20.97 25.74 20.06
N ARG A 147 19.98 26.40 19.44
CA ARG A 147 20.21 27.57 18.58
C ARG A 147 20.08 28.91 19.30
N ALA A 148 19.62 28.90 20.55
CA ALA A 148 19.48 30.09 21.39
C ALA A 148 20.68 30.30 22.35
N SER A 149 21.77 29.56 22.15
CA SER A 149 23.03 29.66 22.91
C SER A 149 24.17 30.15 22.01
#